data_AF-A0A1J5WHJ0-F1
#
_entry.id   AF-A0A1J5WHJ0-F1
#
_cell.length_a   1.000
_cell.length_b   1.000
_cell.length_c   1.000
_cell.angle_alpha   90.00
_cell.angle_beta   90.00
_cell.angle_gamma   90.00
#
_symmetry.space_group_name_H-M   'P 1'
#
loop_
_entity.id
_entity.type
_entity.pdbx_description
1 polymer ?
#
loop_
_entity_poly.entity_id
_entity_poly.type
_entity_poly.pdbx_seq_one_letter_code
_entity_poly.pdbx_strand_id
1 'polypeptide(L)'
;MEDGSIFVGKAGEIILGDYAVNILPKLRFHEDNELLRLTLYADQEKYVTTILRMEDGSFFVGKAKEIVLENYAVNILPKLKFHEYNELLRLILSADLREHLGPILGTENGSISARNPKAIALRDYTVNILPKLRFHEDNELLRLILSADQEEHITTISDMDDGSIFVGKKMRIFLDKYAVNILPKLRFHERNELLCLILSADLREHLGPILERRQTFCPGEMKEMALKEYAIFILAKMDMTEGKYPSSLKLSMGSSPSLEILRAGENIFLGDLEHVVFEGYALDLLTKIITREEEYKGIGILCLRAAETAHITRTLEEADKRIDIGEVNRMELYCYAVNVLPKLNIGKDNEMESIFMWIYDKKSMADILGMGDESIEIGRIKQSGLWVPEEIKPKLKYIFIDKTKREIMEERARERKREIMEERAREIAKERKREIMEERAREIAKEKTREIAKEETEEKTKKGSLPSRVLKKIFGRGRS
;
A
#
# COMPACT_ATOMS: atom_id res chain seq x y z
N MET A 1 -31.37 18.91 -43.70
CA MET A 1 -30.56 19.89 -42.95
C MET A 1 -29.13 19.76 -43.41
N GLU A 2 -28.51 20.84 -43.85
CA GLU A 2 -27.15 20.85 -44.41
C GLU A 2 -26.11 20.71 -43.29
N ASP A 3 -24.88 20.30 -43.64
CA ASP A 3 -23.78 20.23 -42.68
C ASP A 3 -23.37 21.65 -42.25
N GLY A 4 -22.97 21.80 -40.98
CA GLY A 4 -22.64 23.10 -40.40
C GLY A 4 -23.78 24.12 -40.34
N SER A 5 -25.05 23.69 -40.48
CA SER A 5 -26.20 24.60 -40.46
C SER A 5 -26.62 25.06 -39.06
N ILE A 6 -26.20 24.36 -38.00
CA ILE A 6 -26.49 24.70 -36.61
C ILE A 6 -25.27 25.40 -36.02
N PHE A 7 -25.36 26.71 -35.82
CA PHE A 7 -24.30 27.45 -35.14
C PHE A 7 -24.32 27.14 -33.63
N VAL A 8 -23.21 26.57 -33.15
CA VAL A 8 -22.98 26.42 -31.71
C VAL A 8 -22.17 27.63 -31.27
N GLY A 9 -22.75 28.43 -30.36
CA GLY A 9 -22.05 29.55 -29.72
C GLY A 9 -20.93 29.06 -28.79
N LYS A 10 -20.73 29.76 -27.67
CA LYS A 10 -19.74 29.35 -26.65
C LYS A 10 -20.33 28.24 -25.77
N ALA A 11 -20.27 27.01 -26.25
CA ALA A 11 -20.71 25.84 -25.48
C ALA A 11 -19.55 25.33 -24.61
N GLY A 12 -19.79 25.22 -23.29
CA GLY A 12 -18.82 24.61 -22.38
C GLY A 12 -18.75 23.09 -22.58
N GLU A 13 -19.89 22.42 -22.66
CA GLU A 13 -19.97 20.97 -22.81
C GLU A 13 -21.04 20.59 -23.84
N ILE A 14 -20.76 19.55 -24.63
CA ILE A 14 -21.73 18.92 -25.52
C ILE A 14 -21.74 17.43 -25.25
N ILE A 15 -22.95 16.90 -25.05
CA ILE A 15 -23.20 15.48 -24.82
C ILE A 15 -24.25 15.05 -25.84
N LEU A 16 -23.89 14.12 -26.73
CA LEU A 16 -24.79 13.57 -27.74
C LEU A 16 -24.85 12.05 -27.57
N GLY A 17 -26.07 11.54 -27.47
CA GLY A 17 -26.36 10.12 -27.29
C GLY A 17 -27.13 9.52 -28.45
N ASP A 18 -26.75 8.31 -28.84
CA ASP A 18 -27.45 7.50 -29.83
C ASP A 18 -27.74 8.29 -31.11
N TYR A 19 -29.00 8.36 -31.54
CA TYR A 19 -29.40 9.10 -32.74
C TYR A 19 -28.95 10.56 -32.75
N ALA A 20 -28.79 11.20 -31.59
CA ALA A 20 -28.33 12.59 -31.51
C ALA A 20 -26.88 12.76 -31.98
N VAL A 21 -26.08 11.69 -31.97
CA VAL A 21 -24.71 11.72 -32.50
C VAL A 21 -24.70 12.15 -33.97
N ASN A 22 -25.69 11.74 -34.77
CA ASN A 22 -25.83 12.16 -36.18
C ASN A 22 -26.09 13.68 -36.37
N ILE A 23 -26.37 14.44 -35.30
CA ILE A 23 -26.43 15.91 -35.36
C ILE A 23 -25.02 16.50 -35.44
N LEU A 24 -23.98 15.77 -35.03
CA LEU A 24 -22.61 16.25 -34.96
C LEU A 24 -22.17 16.97 -36.26
N PRO A 25 -22.28 16.39 -37.48
CA PRO A 25 -21.89 17.09 -38.72
C PRO A 25 -22.68 18.38 -39.02
N LYS A 26 -23.87 18.52 -38.42
CA LYS A 26 -24.72 19.71 -38.56
C LYS A 26 -24.23 20.86 -37.68
N LEU A 27 -23.43 20.58 -36.65
CA LEU A 27 -22.91 21.58 -35.73
C LEU A 27 -21.74 22.33 -36.38
N ARG A 28 -21.82 23.65 -36.36
CA ARG A 28 -20.72 24.55 -36.74
C ARG A 28 -20.20 25.24 -35.49
N PHE A 29 -18.98 24.86 -35.10
CA PHE A 29 -18.25 25.52 -34.04
C PHE A 29 -17.59 26.80 -34.55
N HIS A 30 -17.62 27.85 -33.73
CA HIS A 30 -16.77 29.01 -33.94
C HIS A 30 -15.28 28.61 -33.82
N GLU A 31 -14.37 29.24 -34.59
CA GLU A 31 -12.93 28.93 -34.55
C GLU A 31 -12.33 29.11 -33.16
N ASP A 32 -12.85 30.09 -32.42
CA ASP A 32 -12.51 30.35 -31.01
C ASP A 32 -13.40 29.63 -29.99
N ASN A 33 -14.14 28.60 -30.39
CA ASN A 33 -14.91 27.83 -29.42
C ASN A 33 -13.97 26.97 -28.56
N GLU A 34 -13.84 27.35 -27.30
CA GLU A 34 -13.15 26.60 -26.25
C GLU A 34 -14.09 25.57 -25.63
N LEU A 35 -14.32 24.46 -26.34
CA LEU A 35 -15.15 23.38 -25.83
C LEU A 35 -14.42 22.68 -24.67
N LEU A 36 -14.98 22.72 -23.47
CA LEU A 36 -14.38 22.01 -22.33
C LEU A 36 -14.49 20.50 -22.52
N ARG A 37 -15.66 20.00 -22.97
CA ARG A 37 -15.92 18.57 -23.14
C ARG A 37 -16.84 18.26 -24.32
N LEU A 38 -16.46 17.27 -25.13
CA LEU A 38 -17.33 16.59 -26.09
C LEU A 38 -17.52 15.14 -25.64
N THR A 39 -18.76 14.72 -25.41
CA THR A 39 -19.12 13.33 -25.09
C THR A 39 -20.05 12.77 -26.16
N LEU A 40 -19.66 11.67 -26.80
CA LEU A 40 -20.47 10.96 -27.77
C LEU A 40 -20.62 9.50 -27.31
N TYR A 41 -21.85 9.01 -27.18
CA TYR A 41 -22.12 7.60 -26.92
C TYR A 41 -23.13 7.06 -27.94
N ALA A 42 -22.92 5.84 -28.41
CA ALA A 42 -23.83 5.20 -29.35
C ALA A 42 -23.80 3.67 -29.17
N ASP A 43 -24.94 3.10 -28.78
CA ASP A 43 -25.03 1.66 -28.50
C ASP A 43 -25.38 0.82 -29.75
N GLN A 44 -25.65 1.47 -30.89
CA GLN A 44 -25.92 0.80 -32.15
C GLN A 44 -25.23 1.49 -33.32
N GLU A 45 -24.73 0.70 -34.27
CA GLU A 45 -24.02 1.20 -35.45
C GLU A 45 -24.83 2.25 -36.24
N LYS A 46 -26.15 2.04 -36.36
CA LYS A 46 -27.07 2.93 -37.11
C LYS A 46 -27.06 4.38 -36.61
N TYR A 47 -26.60 4.62 -35.38
CA TYR A 47 -26.49 5.95 -34.79
C TYR A 47 -25.27 6.73 -35.25
N VAL A 48 -24.28 6.05 -35.85
CA VAL A 48 -23.03 6.67 -36.31
C VAL A 48 -22.80 6.48 -37.80
N THR A 49 -23.55 5.61 -38.49
CA THR A 49 -23.35 5.25 -39.91
C THR A 49 -23.21 6.46 -40.84
N THR A 50 -23.97 7.53 -40.61
CA THR A 50 -23.89 8.75 -41.44
C THR A 50 -22.50 9.38 -41.34
N ILE A 51 -21.95 9.46 -40.14
CA ILE A 51 -20.63 10.05 -39.87
C ILE A 51 -19.51 9.13 -40.35
N LEU A 52 -19.67 7.81 -40.20
CA LEU A 52 -18.66 6.85 -40.62
C LEU A 52 -18.41 6.85 -42.14
N ARG A 53 -19.39 7.29 -42.94
CA ARG A 53 -19.26 7.45 -44.40
C ARG A 53 -18.49 8.70 -44.83
N MET A 54 -18.19 9.61 -43.90
CA MET A 54 -17.44 10.83 -44.19
C MET A 54 -15.93 10.54 -44.29
N GLU A 55 -15.19 11.43 -44.93
CA GLU A 55 -13.73 11.35 -44.98
C GLU A 55 -13.11 11.60 -43.58
N ASP A 56 -11.92 11.08 -43.34
CA ASP A 56 -11.20 11.34 -42.09
C ASP A 56 -10.89 12.84 -41.95
N GLY A 57 -11.00 13.35 -40.73
CA GLY A 57 -10.86 14.79 -40.47
C GLY A 57 -11.95 15.67 -41.13
N SER A 58 -13.10 15.11 -41.50
CA SER A 58 -14.22 15.92 -42.03
C SER A 58 -14.88 16.81 -40.97
N PHE A 59 -14.79 16.46 -39.69
CA PHE A 59 -15.55 17.13 -38.64
C PHE A 59 -14.71 18.00 -37.72
N PHE A 60 -14.79 19.32 -37.89
CA PHE A 60 -14.08 20.27 -37.05
C PHE A 60 -14.71 20.38 -35.65
N VAL A 61 -13.98 20.01 -34.59
CA VAL A 61 -14.46 20.07 -33.17
C VAL A 61 -14.01 21.33 -32.42
N GLY A 62 -13.35 22.28 -33.07
CA GLY A 62 -12.80 23.47 -32.41
C GLY A 62 -11.62 23.17 -31.49
N LYS A 63 -11.50 23.95 -30.40
CA LYS A 63 -10.46 23.82 -29.36
C LYS A 63 -11.00 22.99 -28.18
N ALA A 64 -11.22 21.69 -28.41
CA ALA A 64 -11.75 20.77 -27.39
C ALA A 64 -10.69 20.33 -26.37
N LYS A 65 -10.95 20.54 -25.08
CA LYS A 65 -10.07 20.13 -23.98
C LYS A 65 -10.22 18.65 -23.58
N GLU A 66 -11.43 18.11 -23.62
CA GLU A 66 -11.71 16.70 -23.29
C GLU A 66 -12.65 16.08 -24.32
N ILE A 67 -12.32 14.87 -24.78
CA ILE A 67 -13.16 14.07 -25.67
C ILE A 67 -13.41 12.71 -25.04
N VAL A 68 -14.68 12.34 -24.94
CA VAL A 68 -15.16 11.05 -24.45
C VAL A 68 -15.97 10.38 -25.55
N LEU A 69 -15.52 9.22 -26.02
CA LEU A 69 -16.24 8.41 -27.03
C LEU A 69 -16.53 7.03 -26.47
N GLU A 70 -17.81 6.64 -26.51
CA GLU A 70 -18.29 5.38 -25.94
C GLU A 70 -18.96 4.52 -27.02
N ASN A 71 -18.70 3.22 -26.98
CA ASN A 71 -19.28 2.21 -27.87
C ASN A 71 -19.05 2.55 -29.35
N TYR A 72 -20.07 2.48 -30.21
CA TYR A 72 -19.89 2.72 -31.65
C TYR A 72 -19.37 4.13 -31.97
N ALA A 73 -19.52 5.09 -31.06
CA ALA A 73 -19.01 6.45 -31.23
C ALA A 73 -17.47 6.51 -31.27
N VAL A 74 -16.77 5.49 -30.75
CA VAL A 74 -15.30 5.40 -30.85
C VAL A 74 -14.82 5.44 -32.30
N ASN A 75 -15.58 4.87 -33.24
CA ASN A 75 -15.26 4.90 -34.67
C ASN A 75 -15.32 6.30 -35.30
N ILE A 76 -15.87 7.29 -34.59
CA ILE A 76 -15.89 8.68 -35.05
C ILE A 76 -14.52 9.35 -34.85
N LEU A 77 -13.62 8.80 -34.01
CA LEU A 77 -12.32 9.41 -33.71
C LEU A 77 -11.52 9.82 -34.96
N PRO A 78 -11.35 8.97 -36.00
CA PRO A 78 -10.65 9.37 -37.23
C PRO A 78 -11.34 10.48 -38.01
N LYS A 79 -12.65 10.68 -37.81
CA LYS A 79 -13.47 11.69 -38.48
C LYS A 79 -13.32 13.08 -37.85
N LEU A 80 -12.76 13.18 -36.65
CA LEU A 80 -12.58 14.43 -35.94
C LEU A 80 -11.36 15.20 -36.47
N LYS A 81 -11.54 16.50 -36.69
CA LYS A 81 -10.51 17.48 -37.04
C LYS A 81 -10.36 18.49 -35.93
N PHE A 82 -9.15 18.57 -35.41
CA PHE A 82 -8.80 19.47 -34.33
C PHE A 82 -8.26 20.81 -34.87
N HIS A 83 -8.48 21.90 -34.13
CA HIS A 83 -7.87 23.21 -34.43
C HIS A 83 -6.35 23.22 -34.24
N GLU A 84 -5.58 23.98 -35.05
CA GLU A 84 -4.11 23.93 -35.11
C GLU A 84 -3.41 24.00 -33.73
N TYR A 85 -3.95 24.85 -32.87
CA TYR A 85 -3.46 25.10 -31.52
C TYR A 85 -4.32 24.42 -30.44
N ASN A 86 -4.95 23.27 -30.75
CA ASN A 86 -5.74 22.56 -29.75
C ASN A 86 -4.83 21.87 -28.73
N GLU A 87 -4.96 22.25 -27.47
CA GLU A 87 -4.31 21.56 -26.35
C GLU A 87 -5.27 20.52 -25.77
N LEU A 88 -5.43 19.38 -26.45
CA LEU A 88 -6.28 18.30 -25.95
C LEU A 88 -5.73 17.79 -24.62
N LEU A 89 -6.48 17.96 -23.53
CA LEU A 89 -6.04 17.52 -22.21
C LEU A 89 -6.29 16.03 -22.02
N ARG A 90 -7.45 15.53 -22.48
CA ARG A 90 -7.89 14.15 -22.25
C ARG A 90 -8.61 13.55 -23.45
N LEU A 91 -8.23 12.34 -23.81
CA LEU A 91 -8.98 11.46 -24.71
C LEU A 91 -9.39 10.22 -23.93
N ILE A 92 -10.69 9.96 -23.83
CA ILE A 92 -11.26 8.81 -23.11
C ILE A 92 -12.07 7.98 -24.11
N LEU A 93 -11.70 6.72 -24.30
CA LEU A 93 -12.40 5.78 -25.17
C LEU A 93 -12.85 4.57 -24.33
N SER A 94 -14.10 4.14 -24.52
CA SER A 94 -14.65 2.93 -23.89
C SER A 94 -15.51 2.16 -24.89
N ALA A 95 -15.47 0.85 -24.86
CA ALA A 95 -16.35 0.01 -25.68
C ALA A 95 -16.51 -1.36 -25.06
N ASP A 96 -17.76 -1.71 -24.76
CA ASP A 96 -18.09 -2.92 -24.01
C ASP A 96 -18.12 -4.17 -24.89
N LEU A 97 -18.26 -4.01 -26.22
CA LEU A 97 -18.34 -5.10 -27.19
C LEU A 97 -17.35 -4.90 -28.33
N ARG A 98 -16.75 -5.99 -28.82
CA ARG A 98 -15.82 -5.97 -29.96
C ARG A 98 -16.42 -5.33 -31.22
N GLU A 99 -17.71 -5.58 -31.47
CA GLU A 99 -18.41 -5.09 -32.67
C GLU A 99 -18.49 -3.56 -32.72
N HIS A 100 -18.41 -2.89 -31.57
CA HIS A 100 -18.37 -1.44 -31.48
C HIS A 100 -17.12 -0.84 -32.14
N LEU A 101 -16.08 -1.64 -32.42
CA LEU A 101 -14.79 -1.15 -32.91
C LEU A 101 -14.42 -1.65 -34.31
N GLY A 102 -15.33 -2.36 -35.01
CA GLY A 102 -15.04 -2.97 -36.30
C GLY A 102 -14.33 -2.04 -37.30
N PRO A 103 -14.89 -0.84 -37.59
CA PRO A 103 -14.27 0.12 -38.49
C PRO A 103 -12.88 0.60 -38.05
N ILE A 104 -12.72 1.00 -36.77
CA ILE A 104 -11.47 1.60 -36.28
C ILE A 104 -10.34 0.56 -36.12
N LEU A 105 -10.64 -0.70 -35.80
CA LEU A 105 -9.63 -1.75 -35.73
C LEU A 105 -9.08 -2.14 -37.11
N GLY A 106 -9.85 -1.89 -38.17
CA GLY A 106 -9.45 -2.12 -39.55
C GLY A 106 -8.45 -1.09 -40.11
N THR A 107 -8.15 0.00 -39.39
CA THR A 107 -7.19 1.00 -39.85
C THR A 107 -5.75 0.54 -39.68
N GLU A 108 -4.82 1.17 -40.39
CA GLU A 108 -3.39 0.93 -40.20
C GLU A 108 -2.92 1.37 -38.80
N ASN A 109 -1.87 0.73 -38.28
CA ASN A 109 -1.26 1.14 -37.02
C ASN A 109 -0.65 2.54 -37.15
N GLY A 110 -0.83 3.40 -36.15
CA GLY A 110 -0.37 4.79 -36.18
C GLY A 110 -1.06 5.67 -37.23
N SER A 111 -2.22 5.27 -37.79
CA SER A 111 -2.95 6.09 -38.76
C SER A 111 -3.80 7.18 -38.10
N ILE A 112 -4.22 6.99 -36.84
CA ILE A 112 -5.20 7.85 -36.16
C ILE A 112 -4.49 8.90 -35.32
N SER A 113 -4.60 10.18 -35.68
CA SER A 113 -4.04 11.27 -34.88
C SER A 113 -5.11 11.94 -34.01
N ALA A 114 -4.88 11.98 -32.70
CA ALA A 114 -5.68 12.75 -31.74
C ALA A 114 -5.00 14.06 -31.31
N ARG A 115 -4.03 14.55 -32.12
CA ARG A 115 -3.35 15.83 -31.91
C ARG A 115 -2.69 16.00 -30.54
N ASN A 116 -1.88 15.02 -30.13
CA ASN A 116 -1.05 15.04 -28.92
C ASN A 116 -1.82 15.32 -27.61
N PRO A 117 -2.74 14.43 -27.20
CA PRO A 117 -3.41 14.56 -25.91
C PRO A 117 -2.42 14.50 -24.75
N LYS A 118 -2.63 15.30 -23.70
CA LYS A 118 -1.85 15.20 -22.46
C LYS A 118 -2.16 13.92 -21.67
N ALA A 119 -3.34 13.33 -21.85
CA ALA A 119 -3.72 12.06 -21.25
C ALA A 119 -4.64 11.23 -22.15
N ILE A 120 -4.42 9.92 -22.18
CA ILE A 120 -5.27 8.95 -22.88
C ILE A 120 -5.76 7.90 -21.88
N ALA A 121 -7.06 7.61 -21.90
CA ALA A 121 -7.65 6.50 -21.18
C ALA A 121 -8.41 5.58 -22.15
N LEU A 122 -8.00 4.31 -22.20
CA LEU A 122 -8.65 3.27 -22.98
C LEU A 122 -9.21 2.21 -22.03
N ARG A 123 -10.50 1.89 -22.18
CA ARG A 123 -11.21 0.91 -21.37
C ARG A 123 -11.79 -0.20 -22.24
N ASP A 124 -11.71 -1.41 -21.72
CA ASP A 124 -12.25 -2.62 -22.33
C ASP A 124 -11.73 -2.83 -23.75
N TYR A 125 -12.57 -3.16 -24.73
CA TYR A 125 -12.10 -3.45 -26.09
C TYR A 125 -11.33 -2.30 -26.73
N THR A 126 -11.50 -1.05 -26.28
CA THR A 126 -10.75 0.11 -26.84
C THR A 126 -9.27 0.05 -26.55
N VAL A 127 -8.83 -0.76 -25.60
CA VAL A 127 -7.40 -1.01 -25.37
C VAL A 127 -6.72 -1.48 -26.67
N ASN A 128 -7.39 -2.30 -27.48
CA ASN A 128 -6.92 -2.75 -28.80
C ASN A 128 -6.73 -1.63 -29.84
N ILE A 129 -7.21 -0.40 -29.58
CA ILE A 129 -7.00 0.77 -30.45
C ILE A 129 -5.63 1.42 -30.19
N LEU A 130 -4.96 1.11 -29.08
CA LEU A 130 -3.66 1.71 -28.74
C LEU A 130 -2.64 1.70 -29.90
N PRO A 131 -2.45 0.59 -30.66
CA PRO A 131 -1.52 0.58 -31.80
C PRO A 131 -1.99 1.42 -32.99
N LYS A 132 -3.29 1.74 -33.07
CA LYS A 132 -3.87 2.57 -34.14
C LYS A 132 -3.61 4.06 -33.92
N LEU A 133 -3.35 4.46 -32.69
CA LEU A 133 -3.06 5.84 -32.32
C LEU A 133 -1.65 6.25 -32.76
N ARG A 134 -1.53 7.43 -33.37
CA ARG A 134 -0.28 8.06 -33.75
C ARG A 134 0.28 8.85 -32.58
N PHE A 135 1.44 8.44 -32.09
CA PHE A 135 2.23 9.20 -31.12
C PHE A 135 3.39 9.89 -31.85
N HIS A 136 3.40 11.22 -31.84
CA HIS A 136 4.53 11.99 -32.37
C HIS A 136 5.76 11.88 -31.44
N GLU A 137 6.98 12.02 -31.98
CA GLU A 137 8.22 11.97 -31.18
C GLU A 137 8.31 13.10 -30.13
N ASP A 138 7.64 14.21 -30.40
CA ASP A 138 7.52 15.39 -29.53
C ASP A 138 6.21 15.39 -28.72
N ASN A 139 5.51 14.25 -28.67
CA ASN A 139 4.28 14.15 -27.90
C ASN A 139 4.58 14.23 -26.39
N GLU A 140 3.96 15.21 -25.73
CA GLU A 140 4.03 15.45 -24.29
C GLU A 140 2.95 14.66 -23.53
N LEU A 141 2.77 13.39 -23.88
CA LEU A 141 1.78 12.53 -23.23
C LEU A 141 2.17 12.31 -21.76
N LEU A 142 1.45 12.95 -20.85
CA LEU A 142 1.73 12.89 -19.42
C LEU A 142 1.17 11.63 -18.77
N ARG A 143 0.06 11.07 -19.30
CA ARG A 143 -0.62 9.91 -18.70
C ARG A 143 -1.21 8.95 -19.74
N LEU A 144 -0.95 7.66 -19.58
CA LEU A 144 -1.63 6.58 -20.29
C LEU A 144 -2.31 5.66 -19.29
N ILE A 145 -3.63 5.46 -19.44
CA ILE A 145 -4.46 4.63 -18.56
C ILE A 145 -5.09 3.55 -19.43
N LEU A 146 -4.77 2.28 -19.18
CA LEU A 146 -5.37 1.13 -19.85
C LEU A 146 -6.04 0.25 -18.80
N SER A 147 -7.30 -0.10 -19.02
CA SER A 147 -8.04 -1.01 -18.16
C SER A 147 -8.79 -2.02 -19.03
N ALA A 148 -8.57 -3.31 -18.77
CA ALA A 148 -9.16 -4.39 -19.56
C ALA A 148 -9.74 -5.44 -18.63
N ASP A 149 -11.06 -5.49 -18.53
CA ASP A 149 -11.76 -6.40 -17.63
C ASP A 149 -11.72 -7.87 -18.06
N GLN A 150 -11.50 -8.15 -19.35
CA GLN A 150 -11.44 -9.50 -19.91
C GLN A 150 -10.19 -9.67 -20.79
N GLU A 151 -9.69 -10.90 -20.92
CA GLU A 151 -8.54 -11.20 -21.78
C GLU A 151 -8.79 -10.81 -23.25
N GLU A 152 -10.02 -10.97 -23.72
CA GLU A 152 -10.41 -10.63 -25.09
C GLU A 152 -10.21 -9.15 -25.45
N HIS A 153 -10.23 -8.27 -24.45
CA HIS A 153 -10.05 -6.83 -24.59
C HIS A 153 -8.62 -6.44 -25.05
N ILE A 154 -7.66 -7.37 -24.97
CA ILE A 154 -6.26 -7.14 -25.37
C ILE A 154 -5.77 -8.03 -26.51
N THR A 155 -6.64 -8.88 -27.07
CA THR A 155 -6.29 -9.90 -28.07
C THR A 155 -5.55 -9.36 -29.30
N THR A 156 -5.88 -8.15 -29.77
CA THR A 156 -5.20 -7.57 -30.94
C THR A 156 -3.75 -7.20 -30.62
N ILE A 157 -3.44 -6.92 -29.36
CA ILE A 157 -2.11 -6.52 -28.91
C ILE A 157 -1.28 -7.72 -28.44
N SER A 158 -1.91 -8.76 -27.91
CA SER A 158 -1.23 -9.95 -27.37
C SER A 158 -0.26 -10.59 -28.36
N ASP A 159 -0.64 -10.65 -29.64
CA ASP A 159 0.14 -11.26 -30.73
C ASP A 159 1.21 -10.34 -31.33
N MET A 160 1.27 -9.07 -30.91
CA MET A 160 2.27 -8.13 -31.41
C MET A 160 3.65 -8.44 -30.82
N ASP A 161 4.72 -8.06 -31.52
CA ASP A 161 6.07 -8.18 -30.98
C ASP A 161 6.26 -7.27 -29.76
N ASP A 162 7.19 -7.63 -28.88
CA ASP A 162 7.55 -6.79 -27.75
C ASP A 162 8.15 -5.46 -28.24
N GLY A 163 7.85 -4.36 -27.55
CA GLY A 163 8.28 -3.03 -27.97
C GLY A 163 7.74 -2.57 -29.34
N SER A 164 6.63 -3.12 -29.81
CA SER A 164 6.00 -2.72 -31.08
C SER A 164 5.15 -1.45 -30.97
N ILE A 165 4.71 -1.07 -29.76
CA ILE A 165 3.82 0.08 -29.52
C ILE A 165 4.62 1.22 -28.91
N PHE A 166 4.91 2.26 -29.69
CA PHE A 166 5.58 3.46 -29.19
C PHE A 166 4.60 4.39 -28.45
N VAL A 167 4.93 4.79 -27.22
CA VAL A 167 4.04 5.62 -26.38
C VAL A 167 4.60 7.01 -25.99
N GLY A 168 5.69 7.45 -26.62
CA GLY A 168 6.23 8.81 -26.43
C GLY A 168 7.24 8.98 -25.28
N LYS A 169 7.36 10.21 -24.77
CA LYS A 169 8.33 10.64 -23.74
C LYS A 169 7.62 11.14 -22.47
N LYS A 170 8.26 11.00 -21.31
CA LYS A 170 7.95 11.57 -19.98
C LYS A 170 6.50 11.34 -19.51
N MET A 171 6.17 10.08 -19.23
CA MET A 171 4.80 9.66 -18.97
C MET A 171 4.62 8.97 -17.61
N ARG A 172 3.38 8.96 -17.10
CA ARG A 172 2.90 8.03 -16.06
C ARG A 172 1.97 7.00 -16.69
N ILE A 173 2.21 5.72 -16.41
CA ILE A 173 1.41 4.62 -16.98
C ILE A 173 0.62 3.95 -15.87
N PHE A 174 -0.67 3.72 -16.11
CA PHE A 174 -1.55 2.94 -15.27
C PHE A 174 -2.13 1.79 -16.10
N LEU A 175 -1.78 0.55 -15.76
CA LEU A 175 -2.33 -0.65 -16.37
C LEU A 175 -3.13 -1.42 -15.31
N ASP A 176 -4.38 -1.73 -15.63
CA ASP A 176 -5.30 -2.39 -14.72
C ASP A 176 -5.88 -3.67 -15.32
N LYS A 177 -5.99 -4.70 -14.48
CA LYS A 177 -6.49 -6.03 -14.83
C LYS A 177 -5.71 -6.64 -15.99
N TYR A 178 -6.36 -7.18 -17.03
CA TYR A 178 -5.66 -7.81 -18.16
C TYR A 178 -4.74 -6.84 -18.92
N ALA A 179 -4.91 -5.52 -18.78
CA ALA A 179 -4.08 -4.54 -19.47
C ALA A 179 -2.60 -4.59 -19.04
N VAL A 180 -2.29 -5.16 -17.87
CA VAL A 180 -0.90 -5.37 -17.42
C VAL A 180 -0.08 -6.23 -18.39
N ASN A 181 -0.73 -7.13 -19.15
CA ASN A 181 -0.07 -7.97 -20.15
C ASN A 181 0.41 -7.19 -21.39
N ILE A 182 0.00 -5.93 -21.55
CA ILE A 182 0.44 -5.05 -22.64
C ILE A 182 1.81 -4.46 -22.35
N LEU A 183 2.26 -4.45 -21.09
CA LEU A 183 3.52 -3.80 -20.71
C LEU A 183 4.72 -4.20 -21.58
N PRO A 184 4.96 -5.49 -21.90
CA PRO A 184 6.08 -5.89 -22.77
C PRO A 184 5.96 -5.37 -24.21
N LYS A 185 4.74 -5.02 -24.66
CA LYS A 185 4.48 -4.51 -26.01
C LYS A 185 4.76 -3.02 -26.14
N LEU A 186 4.91 -2.32 -25.02
CA LEU A 186 5.21 -0.89 -25.00
C LEU A 186 6.70 -0.66 -25.26
N ARG A 187 7.00 0.29 -26.14
CA ARG A 187 8.34 0.83 -26.39
C ARG A 187 8.43 2.25 -25.89
N PHE A 188 9.40 2.45 -25.02
CA PHE A 188 9.77 3.74 -24.48
C PHE A 188 10.86 4.37 -25.35
N HIS A 189 10.84 5.69 -25.45
CA HIS A 189 11.94 6.44 -26.08
C HIS A 189 13.24 6.24 -25.27
N GLU A 190 14.42 6.22 -25.90
CA GLU A 190 15.72 6.00 -25.19
C GLU A 190 15.98 7.05 -24.10
N ARG A 191 15.53 8.28 -24.33
CA ARG A 191 15.55 9.39 -23.35
C ARG A 191 14.29 9.47 -22.47
N ASN A 192 13.51 8.40 -22.39
CA ASN A 192 12.26 8.43 -21.65
C ASN A 192 12.52 8.31 -20.15
N GLU A 193 12.24 9.38 -19.42
CA GLU A 193 12.11 9.34 -17.97
C GLU A 193 10.68 8.84 -17.66
N LEU A 194 10.46 7.52 -17.57
CA LEU A 194 9.18 7.01 -17.09
C LEU A 194 9.04 7.44 -15.62
N LEU A 195 8.17 8.42 -15.35
CA LEU A 195 8.10 8.99 -14.02
C LEU A 195 7.46 8.01 -13.03
N CYS A 196 6.45 7.28 -13.48
CA CYS A 196 5.68 6.39 -12.61
C CYS A 196 5.01 5.26 -13.42
N LEU A 197 5.23 4.02 -13.01
CA LEU A 197 4.49 2.84 -13.49
C LEU A 197 3.59 2.30 -12.38
N ILE A 198 2.29 2.21 -12.64
CA ILE A 198 1.33 1.63 -11.69
C ILE A 198 0.64 0.44 -12.37
N LEU A 199 0.81 -0.75 -11.79
CA LEU A 199 0.16 -1.97 -12.24
C LEU A 199 -0.80 -2.48 -11.16
N SER A 200 -1.98 -2.91 -11.58
CA SER A 200 -3.02 -3.41 -10.69
C SER A 200 -3.66 -4.65 -11.31
N ALA A 201 -3.74 -5.74 -10.55
CA ALA A 201 -4.40 -6.97 -10.95
C ALA A 201 -5.04 -7.61 -9.72
N ASP A 202 -6.34 -7.40 -9.55
CA ASP A 202 -7.17 -7.95 -8.47
C ASP A 202 -7.33 -9.48 -8.53
N LEU A 203 -7.20 -10.09 -9.72
CA LEU A 203 -7.25 -11.54 -9.90
C LEU A 203 -5.95 -12.07 -10.52
N ARG A 204 -5.59 -13.31 -10.16
CA ARG A 204 -4.42 -14.01 -10.73
C ARG A 204 -4.54 -14.20 -12.25
N GLU A 205 -5.74 -14.49 -12.75
CA GLU A 205 -6.01 -14.73 -14.17
C GLU A 205 -5.63 -13.54 -15.06
N HIS A 206 -5.70 -12.32 -14.52
CA HIS A 206 -5.25 -11.10 -15.20
C HIS A 206 -3.77 -11.15 -15.58
N LEU A 207 -2.98 -12.06 -14.99
CA LEU A 207 -1.56 -12.24 -15.26
C LEU A 207 -1.24 -13.49 -16.07
N GLY A 208 -2.24 -14.29 -16.47
CA GLY A 208 -2.03 -15.54 -17.20
C GLY A 208 -1.04 -15.36 -18.36
N PRO A 209 -1.33 -14.46 -19.33
CA PRO A 209 -0.48 -14.27 -20.49
C PRO A 209 0.96 -13.84 -20.15
N ILE A 210 1.15 -12.92 -19.20
CA ILE A 210 2.49 -12.41 -18.85
C ILE A 210 3.32 -13.41 -18.04
N LEU A 211 2.71 -14.20 -17.17
CA LEU A 211 3.41 -15.19 -16.34
C LEU A 211 3.79 -16.45 -17.13
N GLU A 212 3.07 -16.78 -18.20
CA GLU A 212 3.40 -17.88 -19.11
C GLU A 212 4.62 -17.60 -19.99
N ARG A 213 5.08 -16.33 -20.04
CA ARG A 213 6.26 -15.94 -20.81
C ARG A 213 7.52 -16.62 -20.26
N ARG A 214 8.31 -17.17 -21.18
CA ARG A 214 9.62 -17.76 -20.87
C ARG A 214 10.72 -16.72 -20.67
N GLN A 215 10.65 -15.62 -21.43
CA GLN A 215 11.65 -14.56 -21.38
C GLN A 215 11.17 -13.41 -20.49
N THR A 216 12.11 -12.84 -19.74
CA THR A 216 11.91 -11.56 -19.05
C THR A 216 11.78 -10.44 -20.08
N PHE A 217 11.26 -9.30 -19.66
CA PHE A 217 11.20 -8.09 -20.49
C PHE A 217 11.76 -6.89 -19.71
N CYS A 218 12.33 -5.93 -20.43
CA CYS A 218 12.77 -4.68 -19.85
C CYS A 218 11.55 -3.78 -19.60
N PRO A 219 11.29 -3.34 -18.36
CA PRO A 219 10.18 -2.45 -18.08
C PRO A 219 10.50 -0.97 -18.39
N GLY A 220 11.72 -0.69 -18.87
CA GLY A 220 12.26 0.66 -19.11
C GLY A 220 12.85 1.30 -17.85
N GLU A 221 13.63 2.36 -18.03
CA GLU A 221 14.11 3.18 -16.91
C GLU A 221 12.95 3.98 -16.31
N MET A 222 12.79 3.94 -14.99
CA MET A 222 11.72 4.65 -14.31
C MET A 222 12.11 5.16 -12.93
N LYS A 223 11.41 6.17 -12.43
CA LYS A 223 11.66 6.70 -11.08
C LYS A 223 10.85 5.96 -10.01
N GLU A 224 9.57 5.74 -10.27
CA GLU A 224 8.64 5.16 -9.30
C GLU A 224 7.86 4.00 -9.91
N MET A 225 7.69 2.92 -9.15
CA MET A 225 6.85 1.78 -9.52
C MET A 225 5.93 1.42 -8.35
N ALA A 226 4.64 1.20 -8.64
CA ALA A 226 3.67 0.69 -7.68
C ALA A 226 2.93 -0.53 -8.24
N LEU A 227 3.04 -1.66 -7.57
CA LEU A 227 2.40 -2.92 -7.94
C LEU A 227 1.34 -3.27 -6.89
N LYS A 228 0.10 -3.45 -7.36
CA LYS A 228 -1.06 -3.71 -6.51
C LYS A 228 -1.62 -5.11 -6.72
N GLU A 229 -2.01 -5.73 -5.63
CA GLU A 229 -2.61 -7.07 -5.60
C GLU A 229 -1.70 -8.09 -6.31
N TYR A 230 -2.23 -8.91 -7.22
CA TYR A 230 -1.45 -9.91 -7.92
C TYR A 230 -0.38 -9.30 -8.84
N ALA A 231 -0.49 -8.04 -9.26
CA ALA A 231 0.48 -7.43 -10.19
C ALA A 231 1.93 -7.44 -9.67
N ILE A 232 2.13 -7.63 -8.35
CA ILE A 232 3.46 -7.80 -7.75
C ILE A 232 4.21 -8.99 -8.38
N PHE A 233 3.51 -10.07 -8.77
CA PHE A 233 4.13 -11.25 -9.37
C PHE A 233 4.73 -11.00 -10.76
N ILE A 234 4.42 -9.85 -11.40
CA ILE A 234 5.07 -9.45 -12.66
C ILE A 234 6.57 -9.20 -12.45
N LEU A 235 7.04 -8.88 -11.24
CA LEU A 235 8.47 -8.68 -10.97
C LEU A 235 9.32 -9.89 -11.38
N ALA A 236 8.79 -11.11 -11.26
CA ALA A 236 9.48 -12.32 -11.70
C ALA A 236 9.72 -12.39 -13.22
N LYS A 237 9.03 -11.54 -14.00
CA LYS A 237 9.16 -11.45 -15.45
C LYS A 237 9.82 -10.16 -15.92
N MET A 238 10.19 -9.28 -14.99
CA MET A 238 10.91 -8.04 -15.31
C MET A 238 12.41 -8.26 -15.18
N ASP A 239 13.15 -7.81 -16.19
CA ASP A 239 14.59 -7.64 -16.08
C ASP A 239 14.89 -6.31 -15.36
N MET A 240 15.27 -6.40 -14.09
CA MET A 240 15.55 -5.28 -13.19
C MET A 240 17.06 -5.07 -12.98
N THR A 241 17.89 -5.54 -13.91
CA THR A 241 19.35 -5.46 -13.84
C THR A 241 19.91 -4.18 -14.49
N GLU A 242 21.22 -3.91 -14.33
CA GLU A 242 21.94 -2.84 -15.06
C GLU A 242 21.32 -1.43 -14.96
N GLY A 243 20.77 -1.06 -13.80
CA GLY A 243 20.16 0.27 -13.60
C GLY A 243 18.72 0.40 -14.11
N LYS A 244 18.10 -0.69 -14.60
CA LYS A 244 16.72 -0.73 -15.10
C LYS A 244 15.71 -0.98 -13.98
N TYR A 245 15.94 -0.39 -12.80
CA TYR A 245 15.07 -0.51 -11.62
C TYR A 245 14.60 0.86 -11.14
N PRO A 246 13.43 0.97 -10.50
CA PRO A 246 12.92 2.23 -9.99
C PRO A 246 13.76 2.74 -8.82
N SER A 247 13.81 4.05 -8.63
CA SER A 247 14.30 4.60 -7.35
C SER A 247 13.38 4.23 -6.19
N SER A 248 12.07 4.16 -6.44
CA SER A 248 11.04 3.83 -5.43
C SER A 248 10.11 2.71 -5.90
N LEU A 249 10.01 1.64 -5.12
CA LEU A 249 9.10 0.52 -5.35
C LEU A 249 8.08 0.39 -4.22
N LYS A 250 6.78 0.40 -4.57
CA LYS A 250 5.68 0.13 -3.65
C LYS A 250 4.94 -1.14 -4.03
N LEU A 251 4.88 -2.09 -3.10
CA LEU A 251 4.15 -3.34 -3.22
C LEU A 251 3.00 -3.33 -2.21
N SER A 252 1.76 -3.47 -2.68
CA SER A 252 0.58 -3.45 -1.82
C SER A 252 -0.42 -4.52 -2.21
N MET A 253 -0.92 -5.26 -1.24
CA MET A 253 -1.89 -6.33 -1.48
C MET A 253 -2.88 -6.42 -0.33
N GLY A 254 -4.16 -6.21 -0.62
CA GLY A 254 -5.24 -6.23 0.37
C GLY A 254 -5.78 -7.63 0.66
N SER A 255 -5.52 -8.59 -0.22
CA SER A 255 -6.00 -9.98 -0.08
C SER A 255 -4.84 -10.97 0.09
N SER A 256 -5.04 -12.03 0.88
CA SER A 256 -3.98 -13.04 1.07
C SER A 256 -3.78 -13.82 -0.24
N PRO A 257 -2.55 -13.86 -0.81
CA PRO A 257 -2.30 -14.66 -1.99
C PRO A 257 -2.35 -16.15 -1.61
N SER A 258 -2.76 -16.99 -2.56
CA SER A 258 -2.72 -18.44 -2.36
C SER A 258 -1.27 -18.92 -2.19
N LEU A 259 -1.09 -19.95 -1.36
CA LEU A 259 0.22 -20.52 -1.05
C LEU A 259 0.92 -21.06 -2.31
N GLU A 260 0.14 -21.57 -3.27
CA GLU A 260 0.65 -22.08 -4.55
C GLU A 260 1.34 -21.00 -5.36
N ILE A 261 0.76 -19.80 -5.42
CA ILE A 261 1.33 -18.68 -6.18
C ILE A 261 2.61 -18.18 -5.53
N LEU A 262 2.63 -18.04 -4.20
CA LEU A 262 3.85 -17.67 -3.49
C LEU A 262 4.95 -18.72 -3.66
N ARG A 263 4.61 -20.01 -3.62
CA ARG A 263 5.59 -21.09 -3.82
C ARG A 263 6.13 -21.12 -5.24
N ALA A 264 5.25 -20.94 -6.24
CA ALA A 264 5.63 -20.85 -7.64
C ALA A 264 6.38 -19.56 -7.98
N GLY A 265 6.21 -18.52 -7.17
CA GLY A 265 6.90 -17.24 -7.31
C GLY A 265 8.42 -17.42 -7.26
N GLU A 266 9.08 -17.01 -8.33
CA GLU A 266 10.53 -16.89 -8.41
C GLU A 266 11.03 -15.87 -7.39
N ASN A 267 12.32 -15.93 -7.07
CA ASN A 267 12.92 -14.95 -6.17
C ASN A 267 12.90 -13.57 -6.84
N ILE A 268 12.55 -12.56 -6.06
CA ILE A 268 12.42 -11.19 -6.53
C ILE A 268 13.72 -10.46 -6.20
N PHE A 269 14.44 -10.05 -7.22
CA PHE A 269 15.60 -9.19 -7.07
C PHE A 269 15.15 -7.74 -6.98
N LEU A 270 15.59 -7.02 -5.94
CA LEU A 270 15.20 -5.63 -5.74
C LEU A 270 16.23 -4.61 -6.27
N GLY A 271 17.51 -4.96 -6.41
CA GLY A 271 18.55 -4.01 -6.81
C GLY A 271 18.77 -2.87 -5.79
N ASP A 272 19.40 -1.78 -6.23
CA ASP A 272 19.67 -0.59 -5.39
C ASP A 272 18.46 0.35 -5.32
N LEU A 273 17.44 -0.03 -4.53
CA LEU A 273 16.26 0.83 -4.34
C LEU A 273 16.53 1.88 -3.27
N GLU A 274 16.30 3.15 -3.62
CA GLU A 274 16.32 4.24 -2.64
C GLU A 274 15.17 4.10 -1.63
N HIS A 275 14.01 3.59 -2.07
CA HIS A 275 12.82 3.46 -1.24
C HIS A 275 11.99 2.23 -1.60
N VAL A 276 11.66 1.40 -0.62
CA VAL A 276 10.85 0.18 -0.79
C VAL A 276 9.73 0.15 0.23
N VAL A 277 8.50 -0.05 -0.22
CA VAL A 277 7.32 -0.14 0.64
C VAL A 277 6.62 -1.49 0.46
N PHE A 278 6.36 -2.18 1.55
CA PHE A 278 5.46 -3.33 1.61
C PHE A 278 4.22 -2.98 2.43
N GLU A 279 3.04 -3.20 1.86
CA GLU A 279 1.76 -2.89 2.49
C GLU A 279 0.77 -4.07 2.42
N GLY A 280 0.18 -4.41 3.57
CA GLY A 280 -0.80 -5.50 3.67
C GLY A 280 -0.17 -6.88 3.50
N TYR A 281 -0.82 -7.78 2.78
CA TYR A 281 -0.29 -9.13 2.50
C TYR A 281 0.95 -9.13 1.59
N ALA A 282 1.37 -7.98 1.05
CA ALA A 282 2.64 -7.89 0.33
C ALA A 282 3.85 -8.24 1.23
N LEU A 283 3.73 -8.12 2.56
CA LEU A 283 4.78 -8.52 3.49
C LEU A 283 5.12 -10.02 3.43
N ASP A 284 4.21 -10.86 2.92
CA ASP A 284 4.49 -12.28 2.67
C ASP A 284 5.60 -12.50 1.63
N LEU A 285 5.85 -11.50 0.77
CA LEU A 285 6.88 -11.56 -0.26
C LEU A 285 8.27 -11.23 0.27
N LEU A 286 8.39 -10.75 1.52
CA LEU A 286 9.70 -10.50 2.14
C LEU A 286 10.60 -11.74 2.10
N THR A 287 10.00 -12.93 2.23
CA THR A 287 10.71 -14.22 2.21
C THR A 287 11.28 -14.61 0.84
N LYS A 288 10.83 -13.92 -0.22
CA LYS A 288 11.19 -14.13 -1.63
C LYS A 288 12.16 -13.09 -2.17
N ILE A 289 12.40 -12.02 -1.42
CA ILE A 289 13.36 -10.99 -1.81
C ILE A 289 14.77 -11.57 -1.73
N ILE A 290 15.56 -11.29 -2.75
CA ILE A 290 17.01 -11.46 -2.73
C ILE A 290 17.64 -10.08 -2.91
N THR A 291 18.53 -9.73 -1.99
CA THR A 291 19.26 -8.45 -1.97
C THR A 291 20.77 -8.59 -2.22
N ARG A 292 21.31 -9.81 -2.31
CA ARG A 292 22.77 -10.03 -2.34
C ARG A 292 23.33 -10.32 -3.74
N GLU A 293 24.03 -9.33 -4.28
CA GLU A 293 25.27 -9.49 -5.06
C GLU A 293 26.31 -8.50 -4.49
N GLU A 294 27.61 -8.80 -4.59
CA GLU A 294 28.71 -8.07 -3.92
C GLU A 294 28.89 -6.60 -4.36
N GLU A 295 28.12 -6.12 -5.34
CA GLU A 295 28.29 -4.80 -5.97
C GLU A 295 27.20 -3.75 -5.61
N TYR A 296 26.20 -4.10 -4.79
CA TYR A 296 25.03 -3.24 -4.53
C TYR A 296 25.09 -2.48 -3.19
N LYS A 297 24.60 -1.24 -3.18
CA LYS A 297 24.62 -0.28 -2.05
C LYS A 297 23.52 -0.49 -1.01
N GLY A 298 22.65 -1.49 -1.19
CA GLY A 298 21.56 -1.80 -0.26
C GLY A 298 20.35 -0.87 -0.39
N ILE A 299 19.42 -0.98 0.55
CA ILE A 299 18.14 -0.27 0.53
C ILE A 299 18.27 1.07 1.28
N GLY A 300 17.91 2.17 0.61
CA GLY A 300 17.89 3.49 1.25
C GLY A 300 16.85 3.57 2.37
N ILE A 301 15.59 3.25 2.07
CA ILE A 301 14.49 3.26 3.02
C ILE A 301 13.64 2.00 2.84
N LEU A 302 13.48 1.21 3.91
CA LEU A 302 12.54 0.09 3.96
C LEU A 302 11.33 0.44 4.83
N CYS A 303 10.14 0.49 4.23
CA CYS A 303 8.88 0.80 4.90
C CYS A 303 7.96 -0.42 4.91
N LEU A 304 7.62 -0.94 6.09
CA LEU A 304 6.71 -2.07 6.26
C LEU A 304 5.42 -1.62 6.94
N ARG A 305 4.27 -1.91 6.34
CA ARG A 305 2.94 -1.49 6.83
C ARG A 305 1.98 -2.67 6.92
N ALA A 306 1.58 -3.02 8.14
CA ALA A 306 0.60 -4.08 8.37
C ALA A 306 -0.51 -3.58 9.30
N ALA A 307 -1.69 -3.29 8.75
CA ALA A 307 -2.85 -2.82 9.52
C ALA A 307 -3.46 -3.89 10.44
N GLU A 308 -3.25 -5.18 10.15
CA GLU A 308 -3.84 -6.32 10.83
C GLU A 308 -2.79 -7.41 11.06
N THR A 309 -2.99 -8.26 12.07
CA THR A 309 -2.11 -9.41 12.35
C THR A 309 -2.03 -10.38 11.16
N ALA A 310 -3.13 -10.57 10.43
CA ALA A 310 -3.19 -11.49 9.29
C ALA A 310 -2.19 -11.15 8.18
N HIS A 311 -1.82 -9.87 8.02
CA HIS A 311 -0.84 -9.41 7.03
C HIS A 311 0.59 -9.89 7.28
N ILE A 312 0.91 -10.36 8.49
CA ILE A 312 2.26 -10.79 8.88
C ILE A 312 2.31 -12.27 9.28
N THR A 313 1.15 -12.93 9.42
CA THR A 313 1.06 -14.29 9.96
C THR A 313 1.98 -15.25 9.20
N ARG A 314 1.94 -15.25 7.86
CA ARG A 314 2.76 -16.15 7.04
C ARG A 314 4.24 -15.79 7.11
N THR A 315 4.60 -14.51 7.06
CA THR A 315 5.98 -14.04 7.28
C THR A 315 6.56 -14.54 8.60
N LEU A 316 5.74 -14.67 9.64
CA LEU A 316 6.18 -15.15 10.95
C LEU A 316 6.20 -16.69 11.07
N GLU A 317 5.26 -17.38 10.41
CA GLU A 317 5.10 -18.85 10.45
C GLU A 317 6.23 -19.63 9.78
N GLU A 318 6.95 -19.05 8.81
CA GLU A 318 8.14 -19.68 8.23
C GLU A 318 9.22 -19.85 9.31
N ALA A 319 9.26 -21.05 9.90
CA ALA A 319 10.15 -21.40 10.99
C ALA A 319 11.62 -21.28 10.55
N ASP A 320 12.44 -20.66 11.42
CA ASP A 320 13.91 -20.61 11.38
C ASP A 320 14.59 -19.90 10.19
N LYS A 321 13.85 -19.47 9.16
CA LYS A 321 14.43 -18.67 8.08
C LYS A 321 14.42 -17.19 8.47
N ARG A 322 15.59 -16.66 8.87
CA ARG A 322 15.79 -15.21 8.89
C ARG A 322 15.69 -14.66 7.47
N ILE A 323 15.02 -13.52 7.31
CA ILE A 323 14.82 -12.83 6.05
C ILE A 323 15.98 -11.86 5.86
N ASP A 324 16.88 -12.18 4.95
CA ASP A 324 17.96 -11.27 4.58
C ASP A 324 17.41 -10.12 3.72
N ILE A 325 17.49 -8.92 4.27
CA ILE A 325 17.08 -7.68 3.60
C ILE A 325 18.27 -6.81 3.22
N GLY A 326 19.49 -7.32 3.39
CA GLY A 326 20.73 -6.60 3.10
C GLY A 326 20.98 -5.42 4.06
N GLU A 327 21.71 -4.43 3.54
CA GLU A 327 21.93 -3.16 4.22
C GLU A 327 20.71 -2.26 4.08
N VAL A 328 20.36 -1.57 5.16
CA VAL A 328 19.20 -0.68 5.23
C VAL A 328 19.61 0.60 5.96
N ASN A 329 19.55 1.73 5.26
CA ASN A 329 19.90 3.02 5.85
C ASN A 329 18.79 3.54 6.78
N ARG A 330 17.52 3.46 6.37
CA ARG A 330 16.38 3.84 7.21
C ARG A 330 15.29 2.78 7.19
N MET A 331 14.73 2.48 8.35
CA MET A 331 13.65 1.49 8.49
C MET A 331 12.42 2.11 9.15
N GLU A 332 11.25 1.94 8.53
CA GLU A 332 9.97 2.40 9.04
C GLU A 332 9.02 1.22 9.22
N LEU A 333 8.55 1.01 10.45
CA LEU A 333 7.64 -0.09 10.79
C LEU A 333 6.33 0.47 11.34
N TYR A 334 5.23 0.19 10.67
CA TYR A 334 3.90 0.67 11.04
C TYR A 334 3.01 -0.47 11.54
N CYS A 335 2.35 -0.22 12.68
CA CYS A 335 1.33 -1.09 13.27
C CYS A 335 1.87 -2.50 13.55
N TYR A 336 1.24 -3.56 13.02
CA TYR A 336 1.64 -4.94 13.24
C TYR A 336 2.97 -5.30 12.56
N ALA A 337 3.47 -4.47 11.64
CA ALA A 337 4.71 -4.73 10.93
C ALA A 337 5.93 -4.72 11.87
N VAL A 338 5.82 -4.10 13.05
CA VAL A 338 6.86 -4.15 14.07
C VAL A 338 7.23 -5.60 14.40
N ASN A 339 6.25 -6.51 14.48
CA ASN A 339 6.50 -7.90 14.85
C ASN A 339 7.28 -8.70 13.79
N VAL A 340 7.48 -8.15 12.59
CA VAL A 340 8.35 -8.76 11.57
C VAL A 340 9.83 -8.51 11.87
N LEU A 341 10.18 -7.47 12.62
CA LEU A 341 11.57 -7.09 12.92
C LEU A 341 12.45 -8.26 13.42
N PRO A 342 12.01 -9.15 14.34
CA PRO A 342 12.83 -10.27 14.82
C PRO A 342 13.19 -11.28 13.73
N LYS A 343 12.46 -11.30 12.61
CA LYS A 343 12.73 -12.16 11.45
C LYS A 343 13.71 -11.51 10.47
N LEU A 344 13.90 -10.20 10.51
CA LEU A 344 14.77 -9.49 9.59
C LEU A 344 16.23 -9.69 9.99
N ASN A 345 17.06 -10.06 9.02
CA ASN A 345 18.51 -10.09 9.15
C ASN A 345 19.09 -8.83 8.53
N ILE A 346 19.27 -7.82 9.37
CA ILE A 346 19.96 -6.58 9.02
C ILE A 346 21.45 -6.88 9.23
N GLY A 347 22.28 -6.71 8.20
CA GLY A 347 23.70 -7.06 8.26
C GLY A 347 24.39 -6.51 9.51
N LYS A 348 25.27 -7.30 10.15
CA LYS A 348 25.95 -6.89 11.40
C LYS A 348 26.76 -5.62 11.27
N ASP A 349 27.27 -5.37 10.06
CA ASP A 349 28.07 -4.19 9.72
C ASP A 349 27.22 -3.02 9.20
N ASN A 350 25.89 -3.18 9.10
CA ASN A 350 24.98 -2.12 8.69
C ASN A 350 25.03 -0.96 9.68
N GLU A 351 25.41 0.22 9.18
CA GLU A 351 25.36 1.49 9.92
C GLU A 351 24.06 2.24 9.58
N MET A 352 22.99 1.94 10.33
CA MET A 352 21.67 2.52 10.10
C MET A 352 21.61 3.99 10.54
N GLU A 353 21.05 4.86 9.70
CA GLU A 353 20.78 6.25 10.06
C GLU A 353 19.59 6.37 11.01
N SER A 354 18.49 5.65 10.76
CA SER A 354 17.32 5.69 11.64
C SER A 354 16.42 4.46 11.55
N ILE A 355 15.77 4.16 12.67
CA ILE A 355 14.64 3.24 12.76
C ILE A 355 13.46 3.95 13.40
N PHE A 356 12.31 3.86 12.76
CA PHE A 356 11.08 4.51 13.16
C PHE A 356 9.97 3.48 13.34
N MET A 357 9.30 3.50 14.48
CA MET A 357 8.15 2.63 14.76
C MET A 357 6.92 3.47 15.08
N TRP A 358 5.87 3.35 14.26
CA TRP A 358 4.57 3.98 14.52
C TRP A 358 3.52 2.94 14.89
N ILE A 359 3.02 2.99 16.12
CA ILE A 359 2.11 1.98 16.67
C ILE A 359 0.83 2.67 17.16
N TYR A 360 -0.32 2.30 16.61
CA TYR A 360 -1.61 2.84 17.05
C TYR A 360 -2.24 2.04 18.20
N ASP A 361 -2.05 0.71 18.21
CA ASP A 361 -2.61 -0.19 19.22
C ASP A 361 -1.48 -0.97 19.90
N LYS A 362 -1.48 -1.02 21.24
CA LYS A 362 -0.54 -1.84 22.02
C LYS A 362 -0.63 -3.32 21.67
N LYS A 363 -1.76 -3.81 21.17
CA LYS A 363 -1.88 -5.19 20.68
C LYS A 363 -0.95 -5.47 19.49
N SER A 364 -0.65 -4.45 18.68
CA SER A 364 0.23 -4.59 17.51
C SER A 364 1.69 -4.88 17.86
N MET A 365 2.11 -4.73 19.12
CA MET A 365 3.47 -5.03 19.60
C MET A 365 3.53 -6.19 20.60
N ALA A 366 2.44 -6.95 20.76
CA ALA A 366 2.35 -8.00 21.77
C ALA A 366 3.46 -9.05 21.62
N ASP A 367 3.78 -9.45 20.38
CA ASP A 367 4.79 -10.49 20.12
C ASP A 367 6.19 -10.01 20.49
N ILE A 368 6.57 -8.79 20.08
CA ILE A 368 7.87 -8.19 20.45
C ILE A 368 7.99 -8.00 21.96
N LEU A 369 6.93 -7.53 22.62
CA LEU A 369 6.97 -7.31 24.07
C LEU A 369 7.18 -8.60 24.86
N GLY A 370 6.70 -9.73 24.34
CA GLY A 370 6.91 -11.06 24.92
C GLY A 370 8.35 -11.57 24.78
N MET A 371 9.18 -10.95 23.94
CA MET A 371 10.55 -11.38 23.73
C MET A 371 11.48 -10.99 24.90
N GLY A 372 12.62 -11.69 25.00
CA GLY A 372 13.66 -11.34 25.96
C GLY A 372 14.30 -9.99 25.65
N ASP A 373 14.90 -9.37 26.66
CA ASP A 373 15.69 -8.14 26.45
C ASP A 373 16.92 -8.46 25.59
N GLU A 374 17.33 -7.50 24.76
CA GLU A 374 18.43 -7.62 23.78
C GLU A 374 18.31 -8.81 22.80
N SER A 375 17.10 -9.34 22.59
CA SER A 375 16.89 -10.52 21.73
C SER A 375 16.80 -10.19 20.24
N ILE A 376 16.58 -8.93 19.88
CA ILE A 376 16.40 -8.47 18.50
C ILE A 376 17.63 -7.65 18.07
N GLU A 377 18.47 -8.22 17.21
CA GLU A 377 19.69 -7.57 16.72
C GLU A 377 19.36 -6.59 15.59
N ILE A 378 19.62 -5.30 15.80
CA ILE A 378 19.45 -4.24 14.77
C ILE A 378 20.79 -3.63 14.31
N GLY A 379 21.90 -4.05 14.91
CA GLY A 379 23.25 -3.64 14.50
C GLY A 379 23.66 -2.28 15.03
N ARG A 380 24.24 -1.45 14.15
CA ARG A 380 24.81 -0.14 14.51
C ARG A 380 23.86 0.97 14.04
N ILE A 381 23.57 1.96 14.89
CA ILE A 381 22.59 3.02 14.60
C ILE A 381 23.04 4.40 15.11
N LYS A 382 22.61 5.50 14.49
CA LYS A 382 22.79 6.85 15.07
C LYS A 382 21.89 7.09 16.27
N GLN A 383 22.38 7.82 17.27
CA GLN A 383 21.61 8.13 18.47
C GLN A 383 20.36 8.96 18.16
N SER A 384 20.49 9.93 17.25
CA SER A 384 19.37 10.74 16.78
C SER A 384 18.38 9.97 15.89
N GLY A 385 18.69 8.73 15.53
CA GLY A 385 17.90 7.89 14.63
C GLY A 385 17.04 6.83 15.31
N LEU A 386 17.16 6.62 16.62
CA LEU A 386 16.43 5.57 17.34
C LEU A 386 15.06 6.08 17.83
N TRP A 387 14.06 6.04 16.95
CA TRP A 387 12.69 6.50 17.22
C TRP A 387 11.74 5.31 17.44
N VAL A 388 11.91 4.65 18.58
CA VAL A 388 11.11 3.47 18.96
C VAL A 388 10.43 3.68 20.33
N PRO A 389 9.25 3.09 20.58
CA PRO A 389 8.59 3.13 21.88
C PRO A 389 9.51 2.65 23.02
N GLU A 390 9.41 3.29 24.18
CA GLU A 390 10.23 2.97 25.37
C GLU A 390 10.09 1.51 25.81
N GLU A 391 8.91 0.91 25.61
CA GLU A 391 8.67 -0.49 25.95
C GLU A 391 9.38 -1.48 25.01
N ILE A 392 9.72 -1.05 23.78
CA ILE A 392 10.44 -1.87 22.79
C ILE A 392 11.96 -1.70 22.93
N LYS A 393 12.45 -0.53 23.39
CA LYS A 393 13.90 -0.26 23.51
C LYS A 393 14.68 -1.39 24.21
N PRO A 394 14.25 -1.95 25.36
CA PRO A 394 14.98 -3.03 26.02
C PRO A 394 15.07 -4.32 25.21
N LYS A 395 14.18 -4.52 24.24
CA LYS A 395 14.14 -5.74 23.39
C LYS A 395 15.18 -5.70 22.28
N LEU A 396 15.66 -4.51 21.93
CA LEU A 396 16.58 -4.29 20.82
C LEU A 396 18.04 -4.34 21.31
N LYS A 397 18.90 -5.00 20.52
CA LYS A 397 20.35 -5.03 20.70
C LYS A 397 21.01 -4.17 19.62
N TYR A 398 21.61 -3.06 20.04
CA TYR A 398 22.23 -2.08 19.16
C TYR A 398 23.45 -1.40 19.75
N ILE A 399 24.26 -0.79 18.87
CA ILE A 399 25.41 0.03 19.23
C ILE A 399 25.24 1.40 18.57
N PHE A 400 25.39 2.47 19.35
CA PHE A 400 25.39 3.81 18.78
C PHE A 400 26.71 4.17 18.12
N ILE A 401 26.67 4.70 16.90
CA ILE A 401 27.88 5.03 16.12
C ILE A 401 28.44 6.43 16.40
N ASP A 402 27.62 7.34 16.90
CA ASP A 402 27.93 8.75 17.13
C ASP A 402 28.11 9.11 18.61
N LYS A 403 28.03 8.13 19.52
CA LYS A 403 28.22 8.36 20.94
C LYS A 403 29.66 8.71 21.29
N THR A 404 29.85 9.82 21.99
CA THR A 404 31.12 10.12 22.64
C THR A 404 31.35 9.20 23.83
N LYS A 405 32.62 8.88 24.16
CA LYS A 405 32.98 8.03 25.32
C LYS A 405 32.33 8.50 26.64
N ARG A 406 32.10 9.81 26.77
CA ARG A 406 31.48 10.42 27.95
C ARG A 406 30.00 10.06 28.06
N GLU A 407 29.26 10.15 26.96
CA GLU A 407 27.82 9.81 26.91
C GLU A 407 27.60 8.33 27.24
N ILE A 408 28.47 7.45 26.75
CA ILE A 408 28.44 6.01 27.06
C ILE A 408 28.62 5.78 28.58
N MET A 409 29.57 6.49 29.22
CA MET A 409 29.81 6.35 30.66
C MET A 409 28.64 6.88 31.50
N GLU A 410 28.07 8.02 31.11
CA GLU A 410 26.94 8.62 31.83
C GLU A 410 25.68 7.76 31.74
N GLU A 411 25.42 7.14 30.59
CA GLU A 411 24.27 6.24 30.41
C GLU A 411 24.41 4.96 31.21
N ARG A 412 25.59 4.30 31.17
CA ARG A 412 25.88 3.14 32.01
C ARG A 412 25.73 3.45 33.50
N ALA A 413 26.08 4.67 33.92
CA ALA A 413 25.88 5.11 35.29
C ALA A 413 24.39 5.29 35.63
N ARG A 414 23.56 5.79 34.69
CA ARG A 414 22.11 5.91 34.88
C ARG A 414 21.41 4.55 34.90
N GLU A 415 21.78 3.62 34.02
CA GLU A 415 21.23 2.25 33.99
C GLU A 415 21.52 1.51 35.28
N ARG A 416 22.78 1.47 35.73
CA ARG A 416 23.13 0.87 37.03
C ARG A 416 22.32 1.48 38.18
N LYS A 417 22.10 2.80 38.14
CA LYS A 417 21.29 3.48 39.16
C LYS A 417 19.82 3.07 39.10
N ARG A 418 19.26 2.82 37.92
CA ARG A 418 17.89 2.29 37.73
C ARG A 418 17.79 0.85 38.22
N GLU A 419 18.70 -0.03 37.83
CA GLU A 419 18.74 -1.43 38.30
C GLU A 419 18.78 -1.50 39.82
N ILE A 420 19.67 -0.74 40.46
CA ILE A 420 19.76 -0.66 41.93
C ILE A 420 18.45 -0.15 42.54
N MET A 421 17.77 0.82 41.91
CA MET A 421 16.48 1.32 42.39
C MET A 421 15.36 0.29 42.25
N GLU A 422 15.29 -0.42 41.13
CA GLU A 422 14.29 -1.47 40.92
C GLU A 422 14.49 -2.65 41.87
N GLU A 423 15.73 -3.08 42.07
CA GLU A 423 16.08 -4.13 43.01
C GLU A 423 15.65 -3.73 44.44
N ARG A 424 15.99 -2.51 44.88
CA ARG A 424 15.54 -1.96 46.16
C ARG A 424 14.02 -1.88 46.27
N ALA A 425 13.33 -1.45 45.21
CA ALA A 425 11.87 -1.38 45.21
C ALA A 425 11.23 -2.77 45.35
N ARG A 426 11.81 -3.79 44.69
CA ARG A 426 11.38 -5.20 44.83
C ARG A 426 11.63 -5.73 46.24
N GLU A 427 12.76 -5.40 46.87
CA GLU A 427 13.03 -5.79 48.26
C GLU A 427 12.06 -5.12 49.24
N ILE A 428 11.86 -3.81 49.15
CA ILE A 428 10.91 -3.07 49.99
C ILE A 428 9.49 -3.63 49.82
N ALA A 429 9.08 -3.97 48.59
CA ALA A 429 7.77 -4.57 48.34
C ALA A 429 7.63 -5.96 48.99
N LYS A 430 8.69 -6.79 48.96
CA LYS A 430 8.71 -8.09 49.64
C LYS A 430 8.63 -7.93 51.16
N GLU A 431 9.37 -6.97 51.71
CA GLU A 431 9.41 -6.69 53.15
C GLU A 431 8.05 -6.18 53.66
N ARG A 432 7.47 -5.16 53.00
CA ARG A 432 6.11 -4.67 53.32
C ARG A 432 5.06 -5.77 53.25
N LYS A 433 5.16 -6.67 52.25
CA LYS A 433 4.23 -7.80 52.14
C LYS A 433 4.34 -8.77 53.32
N ARG A 434 5.55 -8.99 53.85
CA ARG A 434 5.77 -9.79 55.06
C ARG A 434 5.22 -9.08 56.31
N GLU A 435 5.50 -7.80 56.49
CA GLU A 435 4.99 -7.01 57.61
C GLU A 435 3.46 -7.02 57.67
N ILE A 436 2.79 -6.80 56.53
CA ILE A 436 1.32 -6.85 56.44
C ILE A 436 0.79 -8.25 56.81
N MET A 437 1.48 -9.32 56.41
CA MET A 437 1.09 -10.69 56.79
C MET A 437 1.28 -10.95 58.29
N GLU A 438 2.40 -10.50 58.88
CA GLU A 438 2.65 -10.63 60.33
C GLU A 438 1.67 -9.82 61.17
N GLU A 439 1.36 -8.59 60.75
CA GLU A 439 0.38 -7.74 61.42
C GLU A 439 -1.01 -8.39 61.40
N ARG A 440 -1.46 -8.89 60.23
CA ARG A 440 -2.71 -9.66 60.12
C ARG A 440 -2.70 -10.91 61.02
N ALA A 441 -1.59 -11.64 61.08
CA ALA A 441 -1.49 -12.81 61.96
C ALA A 441 -1.59 -12.43 63.45
N ARG A 442 -0.99 -11.30 63.85
CA ARG A 442 -1.09 -10.78 65.23
C ARG A 442 -2.50 -10.29 65.56
N GLU A 443 -3.19 -9.63 64.63
CA GLU A 443 -4.59 -9.23 64.83
C GLU A 443 -5.50 -10.45 65.02
N ILE A 444 -5.37 -11.46 64.17
CA ILE A 444 -6.11 -12.72 64.31
C ILE A 444 -5.82 -13.39 65.66
N ALA A 445 -4.56 -13.39 66.11
CA ALA A 445 -4.19 -13.95 67.41
C ALA A 445 -4.80 -13.16 68.59
N LYS A 446 -4.84 -11.82 68.51
CA LYS A 446 -5.47 -10.94 69.50
C LYS A 446 -6.99 -11.13 69.54
N GLU A 447 -7.62 -11.30 68.39
CA GLU A 447 -9.05 -11.56 68.29
C GLU A 447 -9.40 -12.91 68.92
N LYS A 448 -8.67 -13.97 68.59
CA LYS A 448 -8.82 -15.29 69.23
C LYS A 448 -8.61 -15.26 70.74
N THR A 449 -7.62 -14.53 71.25
CA THR A 449 -7.41 -14.41 72.71
C THR A 449 -8.53 -13.63 73.40
N ARG A 450 -9.13 -12.64 72.74
CA ARG A 450 -10.31 -11.93 73.26
C ARG A 450 -11.56 -12.81 73.26
N GLU A 451 -11.74 -13.66 72.25
CA GLU A 451 -12.84 -14.63 72.22
C GLU A 451 -12.71 -15.65 73.35
N ILE A 452 -11.52 -16.24 73.55
CA ILE A 452 -11.25 -17.17 74.66
C ILE A 452 -11.51 -16.50 76.02
N ALA A 453 -11.07 -15.24 76.21
CA ALA A 453 -11.31 -14.51 77.46
C ALA A 453 -12.81 -14.19 77.69
N LYS A 454 -13.60 -14.00 76.63
CA LYS A 454 -15.06 -13.87 76.73
C LYS A 454 -15.73 -15.18 77.12
N GLU A 455 -15.31 -16.30 76.54
CA GLU A 455 -15.83 -17.62 76.91
C GLU A 455 -15.54 -17.97 78.38
N GLU A 456 -14.33 -17.68 78.88
CA GLU A 456 -13.98 -17.90 80.30
C GLU A 456 -14.76 -17.00 81.27
N THR A 457 -15.14 -15.79 80.86
CA THR A 457 -15.94 -14.86 81.70
C THR A 457 -17.43 -15.22 81.69
N GLU A 458 -17.95 -15.76 80.59
CA GLU A 458 -19.29 -16.35 80.53
C GLU A 458 -19.41 -17.65 81.34
N GLU A 459 -18.34 -18.45 81.40
CA GLU A 459 -18.32 -19.66 82.22
C GLU A 459 -18.28 -19.35 83.73
N LYS A 460 -17.58 -18.28 84.14
CA LYS A 460 -17.57 -17.79 85.54
C LYS A 460 -18.89 -17.16 85.98
N THR A 461 -19.63 -16.53 85.07
CA THR A 461 -20.95 -15.92 85.40
C THR A 461 -22.08 -16.94 85.49
N LYS A 462 -21.97 -18.11 84.83
CA LYS A 462 -22.91 -19.23 84.99
C LYS A 462 -22.79 -20.00 86.32
N LYS A 463 -21.68 -19.89 87.06
CA LYS A 463 -21.49 -20.55 88.37
C LYS A 463 -21.87 -19.70 89.59
N GLY A 464 -22.35 -18.47 89.40
CA GLY A 464 -22.53 -17.48 90.47
C GLY A 464 -23.97 -17.12 90.88
N SER A 465 -25.02 -17.75 90.36
CA SER A 465 -26.41 -17.44 90.75
C SER A 465 -27.04 -18.56 91.60
N LEU A 466 -27.11 -18.34 92.92
CA LEU A 466 -28.02 -19.03 93.82
C LEU A 466 -29.09 -18.01 94.32
N PRO A 467 -30.36 -18.41 94.46
CA PRO A 467 -31.49 -17.47 94.54
C PRO A 467 -31.65 -16.80 95.91
N SER A 468 -32.06 -15.54 95.85
CA SER A 468 -32.45 -14.67 96.96
C SER A 468 -33.77 -15.08 97.61
N ARG A 469 -33.72 -15.74 98.78
CA ARG A 469 -34.78 -15.69 99.80
C ARG A 469 -34.20 -16.10 101.15
N VAL A 470 -33.80 -15.11 101.95
CA VAL A 470 -34.08 -14.91 103.39
C VAL A 470 -33.31 -13.66 103.82
N LEU A 471 -33.94 -12.49 103.67
CA LEU A 471 -33.53 -11.24 104.31
C LEU A 471 -34.66 -10.80 105.24
N LYS A 472 -34.55 -11.13 106.53
CA LYS A 472 -35.30 -10.47 107.61
C LYS A 472 -34.66 -10.73 108.98
N LYS A 473 -33.66 -9.91 109.33
CA LYS A 473 -33.45 -9.31 110.67
C LYS A 473 -32.02 -8.77 110.76
N ILE A 474 -31.92 -7.45 110.83
CA ILE A 474 -31.17 -6.63 111.80
C ILE A 474 -30.86 -5.29 111.11
N PHE A 475 -31.71 -4.31 111.46
CA PHE A 475 -31.45 -2.87 111.63
C PHE A 475 -30.56 -2.15 110.60
N GLY A 476 -30.94 -1.02 110.00
CA GLY A 476 -31.97 -0.05 110.34
C GLY A 476 -31.43 1.37 110.15
N ARG A 477 -32.33 2.32 109.83
CA ARG A 477 -32.18 3.80 109.88
C ARG A 477 -31.10 4.40 108.96
N GLY A 478 -31.25 5.59 108.40
CA GLY A 478 -32.24 6.66 108.48
C GLY A 478 -32.08 7.53 107.22
N ARG A 479 -33.18 8.09 106.72
CA ARG A 479 -33.59 9.50 106.90
C ARG A 479 -32.85 10.47 105.98
N SER A 480 -33.68 11.04 105.09
CA SER A 480 -33.72 12.42 104.57
C SER A 480 -32.45 13.02 104.02
#